data_AF-A0AA47N9H9-F1
#
_entry.id   AF-A0AA47N9H9-F1
#
_cell.length_a   1.000
_cell.length_b   1.000
_cell.length_c   1.000
_cell.angle_alpha   90.00
_cell.angle_beta   90.00
_cell.angle_gamma   90.00
#
_symmetry.space_group_name_H-M   'P 1'
#
loop_
_entity.id
_entity.type
_entity.pdbx_description
1 polymer ?
#
loop_
_entity_poly.entity_id
_entity_poly.type
_entity_poly.pdbx_seq_one_letter_code
_entity_poly.pdbx_strand_id
1 'polypeptide(L)'
;MEGEGGVGMFALLLSPSRNPVLKTGTEWEILLEMDEHTFRRHLRVTWAQFDFLLMKFEQQGAIDGCHIKIQRPTLRGGDYLNRKGFYSVLLQGIVNERGRFLDIFVGPPGRVHDARMLRTSDFYRTWEEKMENNELLGDSAYCGNTHLL
;
A
#
# COMPACT_ATOMS: atom_id res chain seq x y z
N MET A 1 5.41 -20.09 38.18
CA MET A 1 5.04 -19.08 39.18
C MET A 1 5.81 -17.84 38.77
N GLU A 2 5.31 -17.07 37.81
CA GLU A 2 4.37 -15.93 38.01
C GLU A 2 5.04 -14.83 38.84
N GLY A 3 5.08 -13.56 38.44
CA GLY A 3 4.27 -12.89 37.43
C GLY A 3 4.76 -11.46 37.13
N GLU A 4 3.87 -10.79 36.41
CA GLU A 4 4.00 -9.62 35.54
C GLU A 4 4.24 -8.28 36.26
N GLY A 5 4.61 -7.27 35.47
CA GLY A 5 4.62 -5.87 35.90
C GLY A 5 4.78 -4.85 34.77
N GLY A 6 4.27 -5.17 33.57
CA GLY A 6 4.12 -4.19 32.50
C GLY A 6 2.87 -3.35 32.72
N VAL A 7 2.96 -2.29 33.52
CA VAL A 7 1.87 -1.33 33.74
C VAL A 7 2.38 0.06 33.37
N GLY A 8 2.16 0.42 32.11
CA GLY A 8 2.67 1.67 31.56
C GLY A 8 1.88 2.23 30.38
N MET A 9 0.64 1.81 30.13
CA MET A 9 -0.32 2.59 29.32
C MET A 9 -1.78 2.13 29.43
N PHE A 10 -2.19 1.49 30.54
CA PHE A 10 -3.58 1.09 30.76
C PHE A 10 -4.18 1.88 31.93
N ALA A 11 -4.43 3.16 31.72
CA ALA A 11 -5.26 3.95 32.61
C ALA A 11 -5.84 5.16 31.88
N LEU A 12 -6.91 4.92 31.12
CA LEU A 12 -8.03 5.83 30.81
C LEU A 12 -8.62 5.41 29.47
N LEU A 13 -9.71 4.64 29.50
CA LEU A 13 -10.86 4.74 28.58
C LEU A 13 -11.84 3.57 28.82
N LEU A 14 -12.46 3.54 30.00
CA LEU A 14 -13.72 2.84 30.20
C LEU A 14 -14.80 3.90 30.46
N SER A 15 -15.47 4.34 29.40
CA SER A 15 -16.73 5.09 29.47
C SER A 15 -17.55 4.81 28.21
N PRO A 16 -18.69 4.12 28.31
CA PRO A 16 -19.43 3.59 27.17
C PRO A 16 -20.36 4.62 26.49
N SER A 17 -20.01 5.91 26.44
CA SER A 17 -20.93 6.94 25.92
C SER A 17 -20.29 8.15 25.24
N ARG A 18 -19.09 8.03 24.65
CA ARG A 18 -18.52 9.13 23.86
C ARG A 18 -18.05 8.63 22.50
N ASN A 19 -18.48 9.33 21.44
CA ASN A 19 -17.90 9.23 20.11
C ASN A 19 -16.37 9.22 20.24
N PRO A 20 -15.66 8.27 19.62
CA PRO A 20 -14.22 8.22 19.70
C PRO A 20 -13.65 9.52 19.15
N VAL A 21 -13.02 10.32 20.03
CA VAL A 21 -12.22 11.46 19.62
C VAL A 21 -10.89 10.87 19.14
N LEU A 22 -10.73 10.84 17.82
CA LEU A 22 -9.52 10.38 17.15
C LEU A 22 -8.33 11.20 17.66
N LYS A 23 -7.42 10.56 18.41
CA LYS A 23 -6.12 11.15 18.75
C LYS A 23 -5.16 10.92 17.59
N THR A 24 -4.31 11.91 17.37
CA THR A 24 -3.42 12.10 16.23
C THR A 24 -2.23 11.12 16.20
N GLY A 25 -2.50 9.84 15.98
CA GLY A 25 -1.53 8.92 15.36
C GLY A 25 -1.68 8.98 13.84
N THR A 26 -0.69 8.52 13.08
CA THR A 26 -0.94 8.25 11.64
C THR A 26 -2.12 7.28 11.53
N GLU A 27 -2.95 7.38 10.50
CA GLU A 27 -4.18 6.56 10.38
C GLU A 27 -3.94 5.07 10.65
N TRP A 28 -2.73 4.58 10.36
CA TRP A 28 -2.26 3.21 10.58
C TRP A 28 -2.07 2.80 12.04
N GLU A 29 -1.57 3.69 12.91
CA GLU A 29 -1.40 3.37 14.34
C GLU A 29 -2.77 3.21 15.02
N ILE A 30 -3.74 4.03 14.61
CA ILE A 30 -5.13 3.92 15.08
C ILE A 30 -5.73 2.59 14.63
N LEU A 31 -5.43 2.12 13.40
CA LEU A 31 -5.90 0.83 12.91
C LEU A 31 -5.42 -0.32 13.79
N LEU A 32 -4.17 -0.29 14.27
CA LEU A 32 -3.58 -1.31 15.16
C LEU A 32 -4.23 -1.40 16.55
N GLU A 33 -4.90 -0.33 16.99
CA GLU A 33 -5.57 -0.28 18.30
C GLU A 33 -7.08 -0.57 18.23
N MET A 34 -7.64 -0.79 17.04
CA MET A 34 -9.08 -1.03 16.88
C MET A 34 -9.51 -2.42 17.38
N ASP A 35 -10.68 -2.49 18.03
CA ASP A 35 -11.33 -3.77 18.29
C ASP A 35 -11.78 -4.46 16.98
N GLU A 36 -11.90 -5.80 17.00
CA GLU A 36 -12.26 -6.63 15.84
C GLU A 36 -13.55 -6.17 15.15
N HIS A 37 -14.57 -5.70 15.90
CA HIS A 37 -15.82 -5.27 15.30
C HIS A 37 -15.65 -3.98 14.50
N THR A 38 -14.95 -3.00 15.08
CA THR A 38 -14.64 -1.71 14.43
C THR A 38 -13.73 -1.91 13.21
N PHE A 39 -12.68 -2.73 13.34
CA PHE A 39 -11.74 -3.04 12.27
C PHE A 39 -12.45 -3.70 11.08
N ARG A 40 -13.24 -4.74 11.33
CA ARG A 40 -14.00 -5.46 10.31
C ARG A 40 -15.03 -4.58 9.60
N ARG A 41 -15.65 -3.65 10.32
CA ARG A 41 -16.60 -2.69 9.72
C ARG A 41 -15.91 -1.74 8.73
N HIS A 42 -14.69 -1.29 9.04
CA HIS A 42 -13.95 -0.33 8.21
C HIS A 42 -13.24 -1.00 7.03
N LEU A 43 -12.46 -2.04 7.28
CA LEU A 43 -11.59 -2.66 6.26
C LEU A 43 -12.20 -3.88 5.59
N ARG A 44 -13.35 -4.38 6.09
CA ARG A 44 -14.06 -5.56 5.56
C ARG A 44 -13.23 -6.86 5.60
N VAL A 45 -12.27 -6.94 6.52
CA VAL A 45 -11.45 -8.13 6.84
C VAL A 45 -11.34 -8.30 8.36
N THR A 46 -11.06 -9.51 8.85
CA THR A 46 -10.77 -9.77 10.28
C THR A 46 -9.32 -9.46 10.64
N TRP A 47 -8.99 -9.34 11.94
CA TRP A 47 -7.59 -9.23 12.37
C TRP A 47 -6.76 -10.43 11.88
N ALA A 48 -7.27 -11.65 12.03
CA ALA A 48 -6.58 -12.84 11.54
C ALA A 48 -6.32 -12.82 10.01
N GLN A 49 -7.25 -12.26 9.22
CA GLN A 49 -7.05 -12.09 7.77
C GLN A 49 -6.03 -11.00 7.48
N PHE A 50 -6.04 -9.90 8.23
CA PHE A 50 -5.07 -8.83 8.11
C PHE A 50 -3.67 -9.28 8.53
N ASP A 51 -3.52 -10.01 9.63
CA ASP A 51 -2.25 -10.59 10.08
C ASP A 51 -1.72 -11.60 9.07
N PHE A 52 -2.61 -12.40 8.47
CA PHE A 52 -2.23 -13.27 7.36
C PHE A 52 -1.72 -12.48 6.15
N LEU A 53 -2.34 -11.34 5.82
CA LEU A 53 -1.88 -10.44 4.75
C LEU A 53 -0.54 -9.77 5.11
N LEU A 54 -0.35 -9.37 6.37
CA LEU A 54 0.92 -8.82 6.86
C LEU A 54 2.03 -9.86 6.81
N MET A 55 1.78 -11.09 7.28
CA MET A 55 2.75 -12.19 7.19
C MET A 55 3.09 -12.55 5.74
N LYS A 56 2.13 -12.43 4.81
CA LYS A 56 2.36 -12.58 3.37
C LYS A 56 3.27 -11.46 2.85
N PHE A 57 3.03 -10.22 3.25
CA PHE A 57 3.87 -9.07 2.92
C PHE A 57 5.27 -9.17 3.55
N GLU A 58 5.43 -9.76 4.73
CA GLU A 58 6.76 -10.01 5.31
C GLU A 58 7.53 -11.15 4.61
N GLN A 59 6.86 -11.90 3.73
CA GLN A 59 7.47 -12.95 2.89
C GLN A 59 7.63 -12.52 1.43
N GLN A 60 7.04 -11.40 1.02
CA GLN A 60 6.90 -10.98 -0.37
C GLN A 60 7.24 -9.49 -0.51
N GLY A 61 7.63 -9.02 -1.68
CA GLY A 61 7.67 -7.59 -1.90
C GLY A 61 6.26 -7.03 -2.15
N ALA A 62 6.15 -5.71 -2.29
CA ALA A 62 4.92 -5.11 -2.81
C ALA A 62 5.18 -4.09 -3.92
N ILE A 63 4.17 -3.92 -4.77
CA ILE A 63 4.14 -2.93 -5.84
C ILE A 63 2.88 -2.10 -5.74
N ASP A 64 3.02 -0.79 -5.87
CA ASP A 64 1.90 0.11 -5.99
C ASP A 64 2.21 1.28 -6.93
N GLY A 65 1.15 1.80 -7.54
CA GLY A 65 1.17 2.92 -8.47
C GLY A 65 0.38 4.09 -7.91
N CYS A 66 0.93 5.31 -8.01
CA CYS A 66 0.22 6.53 -7.63
C CYS A 66 0.36 7.64 -8.67
N HIS A 67 -0.61 8.57 -8.63
CA HIS A 67 -0.63 9.72 -9.53
C HIS A 67 0.00 10.94 -8.84
N ILE A 68 1.08 11.46 -9.42
CA ILE A 68 1.61 12.78 -9.08
C ILE A 68 0.89 13.81 -9.93
N LYS A 69 0.12 14.69 -9.28
CA LYS A 69 -0.62 15.77 -9.96
C LYS A 69 0.35 16.77 -10.58
N ILE A 70 0.08 17.15 -11.83
CA ILE A 70 0.85 18.16 -12.56
C ILE A 70 -0.08 19.21 -13.18
N GLN A 71 0.49 20.32 -13.65
CA GLN A 71 -0.21 21.22 -14.57
C GLN A 71 -0.34 20.55 -15.94
N ARG A 72 -1.36 20.96 -16.71
CA ARG A 72 -1.57 20.45 -18.07
C ARG A 72 -0.33 20.73 -18.94
N PRO A 73 0.32 19.70 -19.51
CA PRO A 73 1.41 19.94 -20.45
C PRO A 73 0.91 20.62 -21.73
N THR A 74 1.73 21.52 -22.27
CA THR A 74 1.44 22.25 -23.52
C THR A 74 1.36 21.30 -24.71
N LEU A 75 2.29 20.35 -24.80
CA LEU A 75 2.31 19.31 -25.80
C LEU A 75 1.62 18.04 -25.28
N ARG A 76 0.68 17.50 -26.08
CA ARG A 76 -0.01 16.22 -25.78
C ARG A 76 -0.66 16.15 -24.38
N GLY A 77 -1.13 17.27 -23.83
CA GLY A 77 -1.70 17.31 -22.47
C GLY A 77 -2.86 16.33 -22.22
N GLY A 78 -3.57 15.89 -23.26
CA GLY A 78 -4.59 14.85 -23.15
C GLY A 78 -4.06 13.49 -22.67
N ASP A 79 -2.79 13.17 -22.92
CA ASP A 79 -2.16 11.93 -22.48
C ASP A 79 -1.92 11.90 -20.96
N TYR A 80 -1.85 13.06 -20.33
CA TYR A 80 -1.64 13.20 -18.89
C TYR A 80 -2.95 13.25 -18.10
N LEU A 81 -4.10 13.39 -18.78
CA LEU A 81 -5.41 13.39 -18.13
C LEU A 81 -5.77 11.96 -17.69
N ASN A 82 -5.78 11.74 -16.38
CA ASN A 82 -6.13 10.46 -15.80
C ASN A 82 -7.65 10.23 -15.72
N ARG A 83 -8.06 9.03 -15.29
CA ARG A 83 -9.48 8.65 -15.14
C ARG A 83 -10.21 9.42 -14.03
N LYS A 84 -9.46 10.01 -13.09
CA LYS A 84 -9.97 10.86 -12.01
C LYS A 84 -10.14 12.33 -12.45
N GLY A 85 -9.91 12.63 -13.72
CA GLY A 85 -10.17 13.96 -14.30
C GLY A 85 -9.11 15.02 -14.03
N PHE A 86 -7.90 14.64 -13.61
CA PHE A 86 -6.79 15.58 -13.42
C PHE A 86 -5.53 15.17 -14.18
N TYR A 87 -4.67 16.14 -14.48
CA TYR A 87 -3.39 15.90 -15.16
C TYR A 87 -2.36 15.34 -14.18
N SER A 88 -1.71 14.24 -14.55
CA SER A 88 -0.74 13.57 -13.69
C SER A 88 0.34 12.85 -14.48
N VAL A 89 1.47 12.60 -13.82
CA VAL A 89 2.40 11.53 -14.17
C VAL A 89 2.26 10.38 -13.17
N LEU A 90 2.58 9.18 -13.61
CA LEU A 90 2.59 8.01 -12.74
C LEU A 90 3.92 7.91 -12.00
N LEU A 91 3.85 7.44 -10.75
CA LEU A 91 4.94 6.90 -9.96
C LEU A 91 4.59 5.45 -9.63
N GLN A 92 5.55 4.55 -9.76
CA GLN A 92 5.49 3.17 -9.31
C GLN A 92 6.60 2.96 -8.29
N GLY A 93 6.24 2.41 -7.15
CA GLY A 93 7.18 1.99 -6.12
C GLY A 93 7.15 0.47 -6.00
N ILE A 94 8.34 -0.13 -5.91
CA ILE A 94 8.50 -1.55 -5.59
C ILE A 94 9.33 -1.64 -4.33
N VAL A 95 8.83 -2.35 -3.33
CA VAL A 95 9.51 -2.58 -2.06
C VAL A 95 9.73 -4.07 -1.84
N ASN A 96 10.80 -4.40 -1.13
CA ASN A 96 11.00 -5.74 -0.61
C ASN A 96 10.16 -5.98 0.66
N GLU A 97 10.24 -7.20 1.19
CA GLU A 97 9.53 -7.66 2.37
C GLU A 97 9.85 -6.86 3.65
N ARG A 98 10.96 -6.11 3.64
CA ARG A 98 11.38 -5.21 4.74
C ARG A 98 10.92 -3.77 4.52
N GLY A 99 10.07 -3.52 3.54
CA GLY A 99 9.59 -2.19 3.17
C GLY A 99 10.67 -1.29 2.55
N ARG A 100 11.79 -1.85 2.06
CA ARG A 100 12.86 -1.08 1.41
C ARG A 100 12.61 -1.02 -0.09
N PHE A 101 12.75 0.18 -0.67
CA PHE A 101 12.61 0.35 -2.11
C PHE A 101 13.66 -0.49 -2.87
N LEU A 102 13.16 -1.34 -3.76
CA LEU A 102 13.92 -2.06 -4.77
C LEU A 102 13.97 -1.29 -6.09
N ASP A 103 12.90 -0.56 -6.40
CA ASP A 103 12.80 0.28 -7.59
C ASP A 103 11.78 1.41 -7.40
N ILE A 104 12.04 2.52 -8.08
CA ILE A 104 11.10 3.62 -8.23
C ILE A 104 11.12 4.06 -9.70
N PHE A 105 9.97 3.95 -10.36
CA PHE A 105 9.81 4.35 -11.75
C PHE A 105 8.79 5.50 -11.86
N VAL A 106 9.19 6.63 -12.45
CA VAL A 106 8.38 7.85 -12.53
C VAL A 106 8.42 8.43 -13.93
N GLY A 107 7.30 9.02 -14.37
CA GLY A 107 7.26 9.86 -15.57
C GLY A 107 6.23 9.49 -16.64
N PRO A 108 5.75 8.24 -16.77
CA PRO A 108 4.69 7.92 -17.73
C PRO A 108 3.45 8.81 -17.55
N PRO A 109 2.77 9.19 -18.64
CA PRO A 109 1.55 10.00 -18.56
C PRO A 109 0.44 9.31 -17.76
N GLY A 110 -0.36 10.09 -17.02
CA GLY A 110 -1.42 9.58 -16.14
C GLY A 110 -2.56 8.83 -16.81
N ARG A 111 -2.61 8.76 -18.14
CA ARG A 111 -3.54 7.89 -18.88
C ARG A 111 -3.01 6.45 -19.05
N VAL A 112 -1.72 6.23 -18.85
CA VAL A 112 -1.09 4.90 -18.95
C VAL A 112 -1.69 3.97 -17.88
N HIS A 113 -1.83 2.70 -18.23
CA HIS A 113 -2.29 1.66 -17.29
C HIS A 113 -1.11 1.10 -16.49
N ASP A 114 -1.35 0.72 -15.24
CA ASP A 114 -0.33 0.22 -14.31
C ASP A 114 0.40 -1.01 -14.84
N ALA A 115 -0.31 -1.98 -15.42
CA ALA A 115 0.31 -3.13 -16.10
C ALA A 115 1.27 -2.74 -17.24
N ARG A 116 0.98 -1.65 -17.98
CA ARG A 116 1.88 -1.13 -19.03
C ARG A 116 3.07 -0.42 -18.40
N MET A 117 2.86 0.30 -17.29
CA MET A 117 3.92 0.96 -16.54
C MET A 117 4.96 -0.06 -16.07
N LEU A 118 4.52 -1.15 -15.42
CA LEU A 118 5.40 -2.22 -14.96
C LEU A 118 6.26 -2.77 -16.11
N ARG A 119 5.66 -3.16 -17.23
CA ARG A 119 6.40 -3.69 -18.39
C ARG A 119 7.36 -2.70 -19.05
N THR A 120 7.19 -1.41 -18.79
CA THR A 120 8.08 -0.35 -19.31
C THR A 120 9.22 -0.03 -18.36
N SER A 121 9.07 -0.34 -17.06
CA SER A 121 10.15 -0.18 -16.07
C SER A 121 11.32 -1.12 -16.37
N ASP A 122 12.53 -0.67 -16.08
CA ASP A 122 13.72 -1.52 -16.19
C ASP A 122 13.69 -2.66 -15.16
N PHE A 123 13.00 -2.45 -14.03
CA PHE A 123 12.82 -3.48 -13.01
C PHE A 123 12.22 -4.77 -13.55
N TYR A 124 11.17 -4.67 -14.38
CA TYR A 124 10.51 -5.84 -14.96
C TYR A 124 11.45 -6.71 -15.80
N ARG A 125 12.49 -6.12 -16.40
CA ARG A 125 13.49 -6.85 -17.20
C ARG A 125 14.51 -7.60 -16.35
N THR A 126 14.80 -7.07 -15.16
CA THR A 126 15.78 -7.62 -14.22
C THR A 126 15.12 -8.33 -13.04
N TRP A 127 13.84 -8.67 -13.16
CA TRP A 127 13.02 -9.15 -12.05
C TRP A 127 13.60 -10.39 -11.38
N GLU A 128 13.94 -11.40 -12.17
CA GLU A 128 14.41 -12.70 -11.68
C GLU A 128 15.69 -12.56 -10.84
N GLU A 129 16.56 -11.63 -11.22
CA GLU A 129 17.80 -11.31 -10.51
C GLU A 129 17.54 -10.54 -9.22
N LYS A 130 16.55 -9.63 -9.22
CA LYS A 130 16.29 -8.71 -8.09
C LYS A 130 15.39 -9.29 -7.01
N MET A 131 14.58 -10.30 -7.33
CA MET A 131 13.56 -10.83 -6.43
C MET A 131 13.92 -12.19 -5.80
N GLU A 132 15.00 -12.87 -6.21
CA GLU A 132 15.47 -14.14 -5.60
C GLU A 132 14.34 -15.18 -5.33
N ASN A 133 13.37 -15.30 -6.24
CA ASN A 133 12.14 -16.12 -6.15
C ASN A 133 10.96 -15.55 -5.34
N ASN A 134 11.03 -14.29 -4.91
CA ASN A 134 9.92 -13.62 -4.26
C ASN A 134 8.86 -13.17 -5.29
N GLU A 135 7.60 -13.27 -4.90
CA GLU A 135 6.46 -12.69 -5.61
C GLU A 135 6.22 -11.27 -5.10
N LEU A 136 5.52 -10.46 -5.91
CA LEU A 136 5.03 -9.16 -5.46
C LEU A 136 3.52 -9.24 -5.19
N LEU A 137 3.12 -8.68 -4.06
CA LEU A 137 1.74 -8.28 -3.82
C LEU A 137 1.48 -6.98 -4.56
N GLY A 138 0.44 -6.96 -5.40
CA GLY A 138 0.11 -5.80 -6.20
C GLY A 138 -1.39 -5.58 -6.30
N ASP A 139 -1.78 -4.38 -6.73
CA ASP A 139 -3.18 -4.15 -7.05
C ASP A 139 -3.62 -4.97 -8.28
N SER A 140 -4.94 -5.18 -8.40
CA SER A 140 -5.49 -5.86 -9.58
C SER A 140 -5.25 -5.12 -10.91
N ALA A 141 -4.84 -3.85 -10.89
CA ALA A 141 -4.51 -3.10 -12.10
C ALA A 141 -3.20 -3.57 -12.74
N TYR A 142 -2.40 -4.37 -12.01
CA TYR A 142 -1.26 -5.11 -12.53
C TYR A 142 -1.60 -6.55 -12.98
N CYS A 143 -2.83 -7.06 -12.80
CA CYS A 143 -3.22 -8.42 -13.18
C CYS A 143 -3.01 -8.69 -14.69
N GLY A 144 -2.36 -9.81 -15.00
CA GLY A 144 -1.96 -10.22 -16.36
C GLY A 144 -0.48 -10.57 -16.50
N ASN A 145 0.31 -10.47 -15.42
CA ASN A 145 1.68 -10.99 -15.36
C ASN A 145 1.73 -12.15 -14.34
N THR A 146 2.45 -13.22 -14.66
CA THR A 146 2.47 -14.51 -13.94
C THR A 146 3.07 -14.46 -12.52
N HIS A 147 3.57 -13.31 -12.07
CA HIS A 147 4.37 -13.15 -10.84
C HIS A 147 3.77 -12.15 -9.84
N LEU A 148 2.49 -11.80 -10.01
CA LEU A 148 1.75 -10.87 -9.15
C LEU A 148 0.55 -11.57 -8.54
N LEU A 149 0.47 -11.55 -7.21
CA LEU A 149 -0.64 -12.06 -6.42
C LEU A 149 -1.61 -10.94 -6.02
#